data_AF-A0A1N6VXS5-F1
#
_entry.id   AF-A0A1N6VXS5-F1
#
_cell.length_a   1.000
_cell.length_b   1.000
_cell.length_c   1.000
_cell.angle_alpha   90.00
_cell.angle_beta   90.00
_cell.angle_gamma   90.00
#
_symmetry.space_group_name_H-M   'P 1'
#
loop_
_entity.id
_entity.type
_entity.pdbx_description
1 polymer ?
#
loop_
_entity_poly.entity_id
_entity_poly.type
_entity_poly.pdbx_seq_one_letter_code
_entity_poly.pdbx_strand_id
1 'polypeptide(L)'
;MSRHPARDTKKARSSRRGTWYGHGQTTTVEKDGVGRFIDDAVYTFADVSLVTMPLLAFVAITANVTHFGVKNSAMIAWVTMVVVAAAIRGGWVTPLGTDVPGWVSLSPSLILLRLGYYNLVLAVAAYGGGAIAVTLSLPVVSVLFTFLFAAIAIGMFPRIADEFYEYVSNSD
;
A
#
# COMPACT_ATOMS: atom_id res chain seq x y z
N MET A 1 15.98 -8.61 20.47
CA MET A 1 15.29 -7.84 19.41
C MET A 1 13.80 -8.14 19.54
N SER A 2 13.00 -7.19 19.98
CA SER A 2 11.55 -7.38 20.09
C SER A 2 10.98 -7.62 18.69
N ARG A 3 10.46 -8.83 18.46
CA ARG A 3 9.63 -9.11 17.29
C ARG A 3 8.31 -8.38 17.52
N HIS A 4 7.99 -7.41 16.67
CA HIS A 4 6.63 -6.89 16.62
C HIS A 4 5.84 -7.81 15.67
N PRO A 5 4.99 -8.72 16.17
CA PRO A 5 4.42 -9.80 15.35
C PRO A 5 3.57 -9.30 14.18
N ALA A 6 2.98 -8.11 14.31
CA ALA A 6 2.27 -7.44 13.22
C ALA A 6 3.18 -6.88 12.11
N ARG A 7 4.52 -6.92 12.25
CA ARG A 7 5.48 -6.20 11.37
C ARG A 7 6.63 -7.04 10.84
N ASP A 8 7.01 -6.77 9.60
CA ASP A 8 8.26 -7.22 8.99
C ASP A 8 9.34 -6.12 9.12
N THR A 9 9.91 -5.99 10.32
CA THR A 9 10.90 -4.95 10.64
C THR A 9 12.28 -5.22 10.03
N LYS A 10 12.57 -6.48 9.68
CA LYS A 10 13.88 -6.91 9.14
C LYS A 10 14.16 -6.28 7.79
N LYS A 11 13.15 -6.16 6.93
CA LYS A 11 13.28 -5.61 5.58
C LYS A 11 13.56 -4.10 5.57
N ALA A 12 13.00 -3.37 6.54
CA ALA A 12 13.27 -1.95 6.68
C ALA A 12 14.69 -1.64 7.21
N ARG A 13 15.28 -2.56 7.98
CA ARG A 13 16.59 -2.35 8.63
C ARG A 13 17.79 -2.92 7.87
N SER A 14 17.57 -3.65 6.77
CA SER A 14 18.64 -4.34 6.04
C SER A 14 18.52 -4.15 4.53
N SER A 15 19.67 -4.06 3.86
CA SER A 15 19.85 -4.10 2.40
C SER A 15 19.67 -5.50 1.81
N ARG A 16 19.64 -6.55 2.64
CA ARG A 16 19.59 -7.93 2.18
C ARG A 16 18.19 -8.34 1.71
N ARG A 17 18.10 -8.94 0.52
CA ARG A 17 16.86 -9.44 -0.08
C ARG A 17 17.04 -10.88 -0.57
N GLY A 18 15.96 -11.65 -0.46
CA GLY A 18 15.94 -13.02 -0.99
C GLY A 18 15.71 -12.95 -2.49
N THR A 19 16.50 -13.68 -3.26
CA THR A 19 16.35 -13.79 -4.71
C THR A 19 16.38 -15.27 -5.10
N TRP A 20 15.77 -15.57 -6.24
CA TRP A 20 15.80 -16.91 -6.83
C TRP A 20 17.01 -17.05 -7.75
N TYR A 21 17.76 -18.13 -7.62
CA TYR A 21 19.03 -18.35 -8.32
C TYR A 21 18.94 -19.43 -9.42
N GLY A 22 17.82 -19.53 -10.14
CA GLY A 22 17.76 -20.36 -11.36
C GLY A 22 17.48 -21.86 -11.17
N HIS A 23 17.68 -22.42 -9.97
CA HIS A 23 17.64 -23.88 -9.75
C HIS A 23 16.86 -24.30 -8.50
N GLY A 24 15.78 -23.60 -8.17
CA GLY A 24 15.01 -23.87 -6.95
C GLY A 24 15.71 -23.45 -5.65
N GLN A 25 16.93 -22.90 -5.74
CA GLN A 25 17.66 -22.36 -4.61
C GLN A 25 17.31 -20.88 -4.42
N THR A 26 16.97 -20.54 -3.18
CA THR A 26 16.87 -19.15 -2.74
C THR A 26 18.22 -18.73 -2.18
N THR A 27 18.71 -17.58 -2.60
CA THR A 27 19.91 -16.97 -2.03
C THR A 27 19.57 -15.59 -1.50
N THR A 28 20.38 -15.07 -0.59
CA THR A 28 20.23 -13.71 -0.07
C THR A 28 21.33 -12.85 -0.67
N VAL A 29 20.95 -11.80 -1.37
CA VAL A 29 21.88 -10.85 -2.00
C VAL A 29 21.69 -9.49 -1.34
N GLU A 30 22.79 -8.77 -1.20
CA GLU A 30 22.79 -7.37 -0.80
C GLU A 30 22.42 -6.50 -2.01
N LYS A 31 21.32 -5.75 -1.89
CA LYS A 31 20.88 -4.81 -2.92
C LYS A 31 21.25 -3.39 -2.52
N ASP A 32 21.60 -2.59 -3.52
CA ASP A 32 21.74 -1.15 -3.39
C ASP A 32 20.36 -0.49 -3.19
N GLY A 33 20.33 0.84 -3.02
CA GLY A 33 19.09 1.57 -2.77
C GLY A 33 18.03 1.36 -3.85
N VAL A 34 18.41 1.43 -5.13
CA VAL A 34 17.47 1.26 -6.24
C VAL A 34 17.01 -0.18 -6.35
N GLY A 35 17.93 -1.15 -6.28
CA GLY A 35 17.58 -2.57 -6.30
C GLY A 35 16.66 -2.98 -5.16
N ARG A 36 16.84 -2.40 -3.97
CA ARG A 36 15.93 -2.57 -2.84
C ARG A 36 14.54 -2.02 -3.16
N PHE A 37 14.45 -0.84 -3.78
CA PHE A 37 13.17 -0.18 -4.05
C PHE A 37 12.37 -0.97 -5.07
N ILE A 38 13.01 -1.43 -6.13
CA ILE A 38 12.36 -2.27 -7.15
C ILE A 38 11.84 -3.57 -6.51
N ASP A 39 12.64 -4.22 -5.66
CA ASP A 39 12.22 -5.46 -4.98
C ASP A 39 11.01 -5.25 -4.07
N ASP A 40 11.04 -4.18 -3.28
CA ASP A 40 9.95 -3.83 -2.37
C ASP A 40 8.71 -3.34 -3.13
N ALA A 41 8.88 -2.66 -4.27
CA ALA A 41 7.80 -2.25 -5.16
C ALA A 41 7.10 -3.44 -5.83
N VAL A 42 7.83 -4.47 -6.26
CA VAL A 42 7.22 -5.70 -6.79
C VAL A 42 6.40 -6.40 -5.70
N TYR A 43 6.94 -6.46 -4.47
CA TYR A 43 6.21 -7.03 -3.34
C TYR A 43 4.92 -6.26 -3.03
N THR A 44 5.00 -4.93 -2.91
CA THR A 44 3.83 -4.12 -2.55
C THR A 44 2.85 -3.98 -3.71
N PHE A 45 3.33 -4.06 -4.96
CA PHE A 45 2.47 -4.18 -6.13
C PHE A 45 1.59 -5.42 -6.00
N ALA A 46 2.15 -6.58 -5.66
CA ALA A 46 1.36 -7.80 -5.44
C ALA A 46 0.42 -7.65 -4.23
N ASP A 47 0.92 -7.16 -3.09
CA ASP A 47 0.14 -6.97 -1.85
C ASP A 47 -1.08 -6.05 -2.07
N VAL A 48 -0.88 -4.90 -2.72
CA VAL A 48 -1.95 -3.94 -2.97
C VAL A 48 -2.85 -4.42 -4.09
N SER A 49 -2.29 -4.79 -5.25
CA SER A 49 -3.08 -5.05 -6.46
C SER A 49 -3.98 -6.26 -6.35
N LEU A 50 -3.51 -7.36 -5.75
CA LEU A 50 -4.35 -8.55 -5.57
C LEU A 50 -5.56 -8.25 -4.67
N VAL A 51 -5.35 -7.44 -3.65
CA VAL A 51 -6.39 -7.09 -2.68
C VAL A 51 -7.37 -6.06 -3.25
N THR A 52 -6.91 -5.10 -4.04
CA THR A 52 -7.76 -4.06 -4.64
C THR A 52 -8.33 -4.45 -6.01
N MET A 53 -7.96 -5.61 -6.55
CA MET A 53 -8.39 -6.05 -7.89
C MET A 53 -9.92 -6.02 -8.08
N PRO A 54 -10.75 -6.48 -7.13
CA PRO A 54 -12.20 -6.44 -7.31
C PRO A 54 -12.74 -5.02 -7.53
N LEU A 55 -12.25 -4.05 -6.76
CA LEU A 55 -12.68 -2.65 -6.89
C LEU A 55 -12.12 -2.01 -8.16
N LEU A 56 -10.86 -2.30 -8.53
CA LEU A 56 -10.29 -1.82 -9.79
C LEU A 56 -11.10 -2.34 -10.98
N ALA A 57 -11.47 -3.62 -10.98
CA ALA A 57 -12.34 -4.22 -11.99
C ALA A 57 -13.73 -3.55 -12.01
N PHE A 58 -14.32 -3.33 -10.83
CA PHE A 58 -15.59 -2.62 -10.72
C PHE A 58 -15.53 -1.22 -11.33
N VAL A 59 -14.54 -0.40 -10.96
CA VAL A 59 -14.35 0.95 -11.52
C VAL A 59 -14.05 0.91 -13.02
N ALA A 60 -13.30 -0.09 -13.48
CA ALA A 60 -13.00 -0.28 -14.90
C ALA A 60 -14.27 -0.55 -15.72
N ILE A 61 -15.25 -1.25 -15.16
CA ILE A 61 -16.51 -1.60 -15.85
C ILE A 61 -17.57 -0.50 -15.70
N THR A 62 -17.75 0.06 -14.51
CA THR A 62 -18.91 0.91 -14.19
C THR A 62 -18.69 2.41 -14.37
N ALA A 63 -17.45 2.89 -14.20
CA ALA A 63 -17.18 4.32 -14.28
C ALA A 63 -17.11 4.80 -15.74
N ASN A 64 -17.63 6.00 -16.00
CA ASN A 64 -17.52 6.65 -17.31
C ASN A 64 -16.08 7.09 -17.62
N VAL A 65 -15.70 7.04 -18.90
CA VAL A 65 -14.42 7.60 -19.36
C VAL A 65 -14.57 9.10 -19.47
N THR A 66 -13.91 9.82 -18.56
CA THR A 66 -13.93 11.29 -18.50
C THR A 66 -12.52 11.79 -18.18
N HIS A 67 -12.17 12.98 -18.68
CA HIS A 67 -10.87 13.57 -18.40
C HIS A 67 -10.76 13.88 -16.91
N PHE A 68 -9.69 13.39 -16.26
CA PHE A 68 -9.51 13.44 -14.80
C PHE A 68 -10.62 12.79 -13.96
N GLY A 69 -11.44 11.92 -14.57
CA GLY A 69 -12.53 11.24 -13.87
C GLY A 69 -12.09 10.16 -12.87
N VAL A 70 -13.06 9.36 -12.44
CA VAL A 70 -12.88 8.30 -11.44
C VAL A 70 -11.79 7.30 -11.83
N LYS A 71 -11.69 6.91 -13.11
CA LYS A 71 -10.65 5.97 -13.58
C LYS A 71 -9.23 6.53 -13.42
N ASN A 72 -9.02 7.80 -13.77
CA ASN A 72 -7.71 8.45 -13.61
C ASN A 72 -7.36 8.58 -12.13
N SER A 73 -8.33 8.96 -11.31
CA SER A 73 -8.14 9.05 -9.85
C SER A 73 -7.84 7.67 -9.24
N ALA A 74 -8.53 6.61 -9.67
CA ALA A 74 -8.24 5.24 -9.23
C ALA A 74 -6.81 4.81 -9.59
N MET A 75 -6.34 5.13 -10.79
CA MET A 75 -4.97 4.83 -11.22
C MET A 75 -3.93 5.55 -10.35
N ILE A 76 -4.13 6.86 -10.12
CA ILE A 76 -3.23 7.68 -9.28
C ILE A 76 -3.20 7.14 -7.85
N ALA A 77 -4.36 6.87 -7.27
CA ALA A 77 -4.46 6.31 -5.92
C ALA A 77 -3.74 4.97 -5.81
N TRP A 78 -4.03 4.04 -6.71
CA TRP A 78 -3.40 2.71 -6.71
C TRP A 78 -1.88 2.76 -6.83
N VAL A 79 -1.35 3.55 -7.79
CA VAL A 79 0.10 3.74 -7.93
C VAL A 79 0.70 4.35 -6.66
N THR A 80 0.04 5.36 -6.09
CA THR A 80 0.48 6.01 -4.86
C THR A 80 0.53 5.00 -3.71
N MET A 81 -0.49 4.15 -3.58
CA MET A 81 -0.53 3.13 -2.54
C MET A 81 0.65 2.17 -2.65
N VAL A 82 0.96 1.69 -3.86
CA VAL A 82 2.10 0.79 -4.12
C VAL A 82 3.43 1.46 -3.77
N VAL A 83 3.65 2.70 -4.23
CA VAL A 83 4.91 3.43 -4.03
C VAL A 83 5.13 3.78 -2.56
N VAL A 84 4.11 4.28 -1.87
CA VAL A 84 4.24 4.63 -0.44
C VAL A 84 4.45 3.38 0.41
N ALA A 85 3.73 2.29 0.12
CA ALA A 85 3.95 1.01 0.79
C ALA A 85 5.39 0.50 0.56
N ALA A 86 5.90 0.61 -0.67
CA ALA A 86 7.28 0.22 -1.00
C ALA A 86 8.30 1.07 -0.24
N ALA A 87 8.05 2.39 -0.17
CA ALA A 87 8.87 3.35 0.54
C ALA A 87 9.00 3.01 2.04
N ILE A 88 7.86 2.63 2.66
CA ILE A 88 7.79 2.22 4.06
C ILE A 88 8.45 0.86 4.28
N ARG A 89 8.17 -0.12 3.40
CA ARG A 89 8.74 -1.48 3.49
C ARG A 89 10.26 -1.47 3.41
N GLY A 90 10.83 -0.66 2.51
CA GLY A 90 12.27 -0.49 2.36
C GLY A 90 12.91 0.40 3.42
N GLY A 91 12.12 0.99 4.33
CA GLY A 91 12.62 1.83 5.42
C GLY A 91 13.10 3.21 4.98
N TRP A 92 12.69 3.70 3.80
CA TRP A 92 12.97 5.09 3.39
C TRP A 92 12.00 6.09 4.01
N VAL A 93 10.77 5.65 4.28
CA VAL A 93 9.72 6.47 4.89
C VAL A 93 9.29 5.82 6.19
N THR A 94 9.22 6.61 7.26
CA THR A 94 8.64 6.18 8.53
C THR A 94 7.12 6.12 8.39
N PRO A 95 6.47 5.03 8.84
CA PRO A 95 5.03 5.00 8.98
C PRO A 95 4.47 6.21 9.73
N LEU A 96 3.25 6.61 9.40
CA LEU A 96 2.57 7.66 10.14
C LEU A 96 1.97 7.09 11.43
N GLY A 97 2.19 7.79 12.55
CA GLY A 97 1.61 7.45 13.84
C GLY A 97 2.28 6.28 14.57
N THR A 98 3.45 5.82 14.15
CA THR A 98 4.23 4.80 14.87
C THR A 98 5.71 4.85 14.51
N ASP A 99 6.58 4.64 15.51
CA ASP A 99 8.03 4.58 15.34
C ASP A 99 8.53 3.18 14.95
N VAL A 100 7.63 2.20 14.87
CA VAL A 100 7.99 0.82 14.51
C VAL A 100 8.22 0.75 12.99
N PRO A 101 9.46 0.46 12.53
CA PRO A 101 9.77 0.49 11.11
C PRO A 101 9.26 -0.76 10.39
N GLY A 102 9.02 -0.64 9.09
CA GLY A 102 8.70 -1.76 8.21
C GLY A 102 7.21 -1.94 7.92
N TRP A 103 6.95 -2.85 6.98
CA TRP A 103 5.61 -3.10 6.50
C TRP A 103 4.86 -4.10 7.38
N VAL A 104 3.54 -4.11 7.22
CA VAL A 104 2.63 -5.01 7.95
C VAL A 104 2.89 -6.47 7.54
N SER A 105 2.86 -7.40 8.49
CA SER A 105 3.05 -8.83 8.26
C SER A 105 1.84 -9.47 7.54
N LEU A 106 2.03 -10.69 7.01
CA LEU A 106 1.00 -11.43 6.24
C LEU A 106 0.21 -12.42 7.11
N SER A 107 -0.13 -12.07 8.35
CA SER A 107 -1.02 -12.93 9.14
C SER A 107 -2.45 -12.95 8.56
N PRO A 108 -3.23 -14.03 8.73
CA PRO A 108 -4.58 -14.13 8.17
C PRO A 108 -5.51 -12.97 8.55
N SER A 109 -5.50 -12.56 9.82
CA SER A 109 -6.32 -11.43 10.31
C SER A 109 -5.92 -10.10 9.63
N LEU A 110 -4.62 -9.88 9.41
CA LEU A 110 -4.13 -8.68 8.72
C LEU A 110 -4.37 -8.71 7.21
N ILE A 111 -4.52 -9.89 6.59
CA ILE A 111 -4.95 -9.99 5.19
C ILE A 111 -6.41 -9.55 5.05
N LEU A 112 -7.27 -9.95 5.97
CA LEU A 112 -8.67 -9.50 6.00
C LEU A 112 -8.77 -7.99 6.22
N LEU A 113 -7.95 -7.43 7.11
CA LEU A 113 -7.87 -5.98 7.30
C LEU A 113 -7.47 -5.26 6.02
N ARG A 114 -6.46 -5.76 5.27
CA ARG A 114 -6.08 -5.19 3.97
C ARG A 114 -7.24 -5.18 2.99
N LEU A 115 -8.02 -6.27 2.93
CA LEU A 115 -9.16 -6.38 2.03
C LEU A 115 -10.18 -5.27 2.26
N GLY A 116 -10.57 -5.01 3.51
CA GLY A 116 -11.46 -3.90 3.82
C GLY A 116 -10.79 -2.54 3.59
N TYR A 117 -9.60 -2.36 4.17
CA TYR A 117 -8.95 -1.05 4.24
C TYR A 117 -8.49 -0.54 2.87
N TYR A 118 -7.78 -1.36 2.08
CA TYR A 118 -7.26 -0.93 0.77
C TYR A 118 -8.38 -0.61 -0.21
N ASN A 119 -9.45 -1.42 -0.24
CA ASN A 119 -10.60 -1.14 -1.10
C ASN A 119 -11.33 0.13 -0.66
N LEU A 120 -11.50 0.36 0.64
CA LEU A 120 -12.11 1.59 1.14
C LEU A 120 -11.28 2.83 0.74
N VAL A 121 -9.96 2.78 0.98
CA VAL A 121 -9.05 3.88 0.62
C VAL A 121 -9.09 4.16 -0.87
N LEU A 122 -8.98 3.12 -1.69
CA LEU A 122 -9.03 3.25 -3.14
C LEU A 122 -10.38 3.80 -3.62
N ALA A 123 -11.49 3.37 -3.04
CA ALA A 123 -12.82 3.86 -3.40
C ALA A 123 -12.97 5.35 -3.07
N VAL A 124 -12.61 5.76 -1.85
CA VAL A 124 -12.69 7.16 -1.42
C VAL A 124 -11.79 8.04 -2.29
N ALA A 125 -10.55 7.61 -2.56
CA ALA A 125 -9.64 8.36 -3.41
C ALA A 125 -10.16 8.45 -4.86
N ALA A 126 -10.63 7.35 -5.44
CA ALA A 126 -11.10 7.29 -6.83
C ALA A 126 -12.38 8.12 -7.04
N TYR A 127 -13.40 7.90 -6.21
CA TYR A 127 -14.67 8.60 -6.35
C TYR A 127 -14.61 10.03 -5.83
N GLY A 128 -13.85 10.29 -4.75
CA GLY A 128 -13.63 11.64 -4.25
C GLY A 128 -12.84 12.50 -5.25
N GLY A 129 -11.73 11.97 -5.78
CA GLY A 129 -10.97 12.63 -6.84
C GLY A 129 -11.79 12.86 -8.11
N GLY A 130 -12.50 11.83 -8.57
CA GLY A 130 -13.37 11.94 -9.74
C GLY A 130 -14.50 12.95 -9.55
N ALA A 131 -15.11 13.00 -8.37
CA ALA A 131 -16.12 13.99 -8.04
C ALA A 131 -15.54 15.40 -8.09
N ILE A 132 -14.40 15.67 -7.42
CA ILE A 132 -13.74 16.99 -7.46
C ILE A 132 -13.45 17.44 -8.90
N ALA A 133 -12.95 16.54 -9.74
CA ALA A 133 -12.64 16.88 -11.14
C ALA A 133 -13.90 17.24 -11.93
N VAL A 134 -14.98 16.47 -11.78
CA VAL A 134 -16.19 16.61 -12.61
C VAL A 134 -17.14 17.69 -12.09
N THR A 135 -17.35 17.76 -10.77
CA THR A 135 -18.33 18.70 -10.19
C THR A 135 -17.75 20.08 -9.95
N LEU A 136 -16.49 20.17 -9.55
CA LEU A 136 -15.84 21.46 -9.26
C LEU A 136 -15.00 21.95 -10.45
N SER A 137 -14.79 21.13 -11.48
CA SER A 137 -13.92 21.45 -12.62
C SER A 137 -12.49 21.81 -12.21
N LEU A 138 -11.98 21.17 -11.13
CA LEU A 138 -10.65 21.41 -10.57
C LEU A 138 -9.75 20.18 -10.73
N PRO A 139 -9.19 19.93 -11.93
CA PRO A 139 -8.44 18.71 -12.22
C PRO A 139 -7.15 18.59 -11.39
N VAL A 140 -6.43 19.69 -11.16
CA VAL A 140 -5.21 19.69 -10.34
C VAL A 140 -5.54 19.36 -8.88
N VAL A 141 -6.63 19.90 -8.35
CA VAL A 141 -7.07 19.63 -6.98
C VAL A 141 -7.51 18.17 -6.83
N SER A 142 -8.16 17.61 -7.83
CA SER A 142 -8.51 16.18 -7.87
C SER A 142 -7.27 15.28 -7.78
N VAL A 143 -6.23 15.57 -8.57
CA VAL A 143 -4.96 14.82 -8.55
C VAL A 143 -4.30 14.94 -7.17
N LEU A 144 -4.20 16.16 -6.62
CA LEU A 144 -3.60 16.40 -5.32
C LEU A 144 -4.38 15.70 -4.19
N PHE A 145 -5.71 15.81 -4.19
CA PHE A 145 -6.57 15.12 -3.23
C PHE A 145 -6.32 13.61 -3.27
N THR A 146 -6.38 13.03 -4.47
CA THR A 146 -6.24 11.59 -4.68
C THR A 146 -4.88 11.10 -4.20
N PHE A 147 -3.80 11.79 -4.58
CA PHE A 147 -2.45 11.48 -4.17
C PHE A 147 -2.27 11.59 -2.65
N LEU A 148 -2.63 12.74 -2.06
CA LEU A 148 -2.44 13.00 -0.64
C LEU A 148 -3.27 12.05 0.22
N PHE A 149 -4.53 11.83 -0.13
CA PHE A 149 -5.41 10.92 0.62
C PHE A 149 -4.86 9.49 0.61
N ALA A 150 -4.49 8.96 -0.57
CA ALA A 150 -3.93 7.63 -0.68
C ALA A 150 -2.59 7.51 0.07
N ALA A 151 -1.71 8.51 -0.04
CA ALA A 151 -0.42 8.52 0.64
C ALA A 151 -0.57 8.54 2.16
N ILE A 152 -1.45 9.40 2.69
CA ILE A 152 -1.72 9.50 4.14
C ILE A 152 -2.34 8.20 4.65
N ALA A 153 -3.36 7.67 3.96
CA ALA A 153 -4.02 6.44 4.39
C ALA A 153 -3.05 5.25 4.42
N ILE A 154 -2.23 5.07 3.38
CA ILE A 154 -1.22 4.00 3.35
C ILE A 154 -0.10 4.24 4.36
N GLY A 155 0.27 5.49 4.61
CA GLY A 155 1.19 5.86 5.67
C GLY A 155 0.67 5.46 7.06
N MET A 156 -0.63 5.63 7.31
CA MET A 156 -1.28 5.28 8.58
C MET A 156 -1.60 3.80 8.73
N PHE A 157 -1.76 3.05 7.63
CA PHE A 157 -2.12 1.63 7.64
C PHE A 157 -1.28 0.77 8.61
N PRO A 158 0.06 0.87 8.60
CA PRO A 158 0.93 0.46 9.70
C PRO A 158 0.34 0.55 11.12
N ARG A 159 0.01 1.75 11.58
CA ARG A 159 -0.46 1.99 12.95
C ARG A 159 -1.79 1.29 13.20
N ILE A 160 -2.69 1.36 12.24
CA ILE A 160 -4.01 0.70 12.32
C ILE A 160 -3.86 -0.82 12.42
N ALA A 161 -2.90 -1.39 11.68
CA ALA A 161 -2.60 -2.81 11.72
C ALA A 161 -2.04 -3.27 13.08
N ASP A 162 -1.22 -2.45 13.74
CA ASP A 162 -0.73 -2.74 15.09
C ASP A 162 -1.88 -2.78 16.09
N GLU A 163 -2.73 -1.74 16.11
CA GLU A 163 -3.91 -1.66 16.99
C GLU A 163 -4.88 -2.83 16.77
N PHE A 164 -5.17 -3.13 15.51
CA PHE A 164 -6.06 -4.24 15.16
C PHE A 164 -5.49 -5.60 15.59
N TYR A 165 -4.18 -5.81 15.39
CA TYR A 165 -3.54 -7.06 15.78
C TYR A 165 -3.56 -7.26 17.30
N GLU A 166 -3.28 -6.19 18.07
CA GLU A 166 -3.37 -6.22 19.53
C GLU A 166 -4.79 -6.57 19.99
N TYR A 167 -5.82 -5.93 19.42
CA TYR A 167 -7.22 -6.21 19.73
C TYR A 167 -7.60 -7.67 19.49
N VAL A 168 -7.25 -8.22 18.32
CA VAL A 168 -7.54 -9.63 17.98
C VAL A 168 -6.78 -10.58 18.90
N SER A 169 -5.50 -10.32 19.18
CA SER A 169 -4.68 -11.20 20.02
C SER A 169 -5.10 -11.25 21.49
N ASN A 170 -5.79 -10.22 21.99
CA ASN A 170 -6.33 -10.17 23.35
C ASN A 170 -7.75 -10.75 23.46
N SER A 171 -8.38 -11.10 22.32
CA SER A 171 -9.73 -11.62 22.26
C SER A 171 -9.79 -13.16 22.19
N ASP A 172 -8.62 -13.81 22.05
CA ASP A 172 -8.41 -15.26 22.07
C ASP A 172 -7.97 -15.74 23.47
#